data_AF-X1VGF8-F1
#
_entry.id   AF-X1VGF8-F1
#
_cell.length_a   1.000
_cell.length_b   1.000
_cell.length_c   1.000
_cell.angle_alpha   90.00
_cell.angle_beta   90.00
_cell.angle_gamma   90.00
#
_symmetry.space_group_name_H-M   'P 1'
#
loop_
_entity.id
_entity.type
_entity.pdbx_description
1 polymer ?
#
loop_
_entity_poly.entity_id
_entity_poly.type
_entity_poly.pdbx_seq_one_letter_code
_entity_poly.pdbx_strand_id
1 'polypeptide(L)' 'MAKTDFQRELEKRHQGELINLCDRRDLDHTGGREALIARLVAYEKAKATEPEPEPEPEPEPEPEPES' A
#
# COMPACT_ATOMS: atom_id res chain seq x y z
N MET A 1 -15.65 8.79 -13.24
CA MET A 1 -15.04 8.06 -12.12
C MET A 1 -15.09 8.98 -10.91
N ALA A 2 -15.78 8.59 -9.84
CA ALA A 2 -15.88 9.43 -8.65
C ALA A 2 -14.51 9.48 -7.94
N LYS A 3 -14.04 10.68 -7.58
CA LYS A 3 -12.89 10.84 -6.68
C LYS A 3 -13.23 10.16 -5.35
N THR A 4 -12.36 9.25 -4.89
CA THR A 4 -12.53 8.58 -3.60
C THR A 4 -12.44 9.60 -2.46
N ASP A 5 -13.08 9.32 -1.33
CA ASP A 5 -12.98 10.17 -0.15
C ASP A 5 -11.52 10.35 0.30
N PHE A 6 -10.71 9.29 0.14
CA PHE A 6 -9.27 9.34 0.37
C PHE A 6 -8.55 10.37 -0.53
N GLN A 7 -8.87 10.41 -1.83
CA GLN A 7 -8.30 11.41 -2.73
C GLN A 7 -8.63 12.84 -2.27
N ARG A 8 -9.89 13.08 -1.85
CA ARG A 8 -10.32 14.40 -1.36
C ARG A 8 -9.61 14.79 -0.07
N GLU A 9 -9.27 13.83 0.78
CA GLU A 9 -8.48 14.10 1.99
C GLU A 9 -7.04 14.49 1.64
N LEU A 10 -6.39 13.75 0.73
CA LEU A 10 -5.04 14.07 0.25
C LEU A 10 -4.99 15.44 -0.44
N GLU A 11 -6.04 15.81 -1.19
CA GLU A 11 -6.21 17.13 -1.81
C GLU A 11 -6.42 18.28 -0.80
N LYS A 12 -6.60 18.00 0.50
CA LYS A 12 -6.58 19.02 1.56
C LYS A 12 -5.24 19.07 2.28
N ARG A 13 -4.41 18.05 2.15
CA ARG A 13 -3.10 17.99 2.81
C ARG A 13 -2.04 18.78 2.08
N HIS A 14 -1.02 19.21 2.82
CA HIS A 14 0.15 19.90 2.27
C HIS A 14 1.07 18.93 1.52
N GLN A 15 1.85 19.45 0.58
CA GLN A 15 2.79 18.63 -0.21
C GLN A 15 3.78 17.87 0.68
N GLY A 16 4.28 18.46 1.76
CA GLY A 16 5.18 17.78 2.70
C GLY A 16 4.55 16.56 3.40
N GLU A 17 3.24 16.63 3.71
CA GLU A 17 2.50 15.49 4.26
C GLU A 17 2.38 14.36 3.22
N LEU A 18 2.14 14.72 1.96
CA LEU A 18 2.05 13.75 0.87
C LEU A 18 3.39 13.06 0.60
N ILE A 19 4.50 13.80 0.67
CA ILE A 19 5.86 13.24 0.56
C ILE A 19 6.13 12.26 1.70
N ASN A 20 5.87 12.66 2.96
CA ASN A 20 6.03 11.78 4.11
C ASN A 20 5.18 10.51 4.00
N LEU A 21 3.95 10.62 3.48
CA LEU A 21 3.08 9.48 3.25
C LEU A 21 3.62 8.54 2.17
N CYS A 22 4.25 9.09 1.12
CA CYS A 22 4.92 8.28 0.10
C CYS A 22 6.14 7.57 0.69
N ASP A 23 6.99 8.29 1.42
CA ASP A 23 8.20 7.77 2.06
C ASP A 23 7.90 6.60 3.02
N ARG A 24 6.92 6.75 3.91
CA ARG A 24 6.49 5.68 4.83
C ARG A 24 5.93 4.45 4.15
N ARG A 25 5.49 4.57 2.90
CA ARG A 25 4.89 3.49 2.11
C ARG A 25 5.85 2.95 1.05
N ASP A 26 7.12 3.37 1.12
CA ASP A 26 8.16 3.03 0.13
C ASP A 26 7.74 3.40 -1.31
N LEU A 27 7.02 4.52 -1.44
CA LEU A 27 6.56 5.05 -2.71
C LEU A 27 7.44 6.20 -3.17
N ASP A 28 7.69 6.23 -4.46
CA ASP A 28 8.43 7.30 -5.09
C ASP A 28 7.66 8.64 -5.01
N HIS A 29 8.30 9.64 -4.41
CA HIS A 29 7.74 10.97 -4.23
C HIS A 29 8.20 11.99 -5.29
N THR A 30 8.63 11.52 -6.48
CA THR A 30 9.00 12.43 -7.56
C THR A 30 7.78 13.11 -8.18
N GLY A 31 7.96 14.38 -8.55
CA GLY A 31 6.96 15.19 -9.24
C GLY A 31 6.22 16.17 -8.33
N GLY A 32 5.13 16.72 -8.87
CA GLY A 32 4.29 17.67 -8.15
C GLY A 32 3.26 16.99 -7.24
N ARG A 33 2.50 17.82 -6.53
CA ARG A 33 1.44 17.39 -5.62
C ARG A 33 0.47 16.36 -6.22
N GLU A 34 0.03 16.57 -7.46
CA GLU A 34 -0.93 15.67 -8.11
C GLU A 34 -0.34 14.27 -8.37
N ALA A 35 0.96 14.19 -8.70
CA ALA A 35 1.64 12.91 -8.89
C ALA A 35 1.68 12.10 -7.59
N LEU A 36 1.95 12.77 -6.46
CA LEU A 36 1.92 12.15 -5.13
C LEU A 36 0.52 11.62 -4.79
N ILE A 37 -0.52 12.43 -5.02
CA ILE A 37 -1.90 12.03 -4.75
C ILE A 37 -2.30 10.84 -5.61
N ALA A 38 -1.97 10.86 -6.91
CA ALA A 38 -2.27 9.76 -7.82
C ALA A 38 -1.59 8.45 -7.37
N ARG A 39 -0.32 8.50 -6.94
CA ARG A 39 0.40 7.33 -6.40
C ARG A 39 -0.23 6.80 -5.13
N LEU A 40 -0.54 7.68 -4.18
CA LEU A 40 -1.15 7.27 -2.91
C LEU A 40 -2.54 6.64 -3.11
N VAL A 41 -3.34 7.18 -4.03
CA VAL A 41 -4.65 6.61 -4.39
C VAL A 41 -4.48 5.28 -5.11
N ALA A 42 -3.51 5.17 -6.03
CA ALA A 42 -3.22 3.92 -6.73
C ALA A 42 -2.75 2.83 -5.75
N TYR A 43 -1.88 3.17 -4.80
CA TYR A 43 -1.42 2.26 -3.75
C TYR A 43 -2.55 1.81 -2.83
N GLU A 44 -3.40 2.73 -2.38
CA GLU A 44 -4.55 2.37 -1.54
C GLU A 44 -5.52 1.47 -2.29
N LYS A 45 -5.78 1.76 -3.57
CA LYS A 45 -6.62 0.93 -4.41
C LYS A 45 -5.99 -0.44 -4.63
N ALA A 46 -4.68 -0.53 -4.88
CA ALA A 46 -3.97 -1.80 -5.00
C ALA A 46 -4.10 -2.61 -3.71
N LYS A 47 -3.81 -1.99 -2.56
CA LYS A 47 -3.94 -2.62 -1.24
C LYS A 47 -5.38 -3.07 -0.94
N ALA A 48 -6.38 -2.29 -1.34
CA ALA A 48 -7.80 -2.66 -1.17
C ALA A 48 -8.26 -3.77 -2.11
N THR A 49 -7.47 -4.09 -3.16
CA THR A 49 -7.80 -5.11 -4.16
C THR A 49 -6.89 -6.34 -4.06
N GLU A 50 -5.74 -6.25 -3.38
CA GLU A 50 -4.92 -7.41 -3.04
C GLU A 50 -5.63 -8.25 -1.97
N PRO A 51 -5.91 -9.54 -2.20
CA PRO A 51 -6.15 -10.45 -1.10
C PRO A 51 -4.89 -10.44 -0.22
N GLU A 52 -5.05 -10.51 1.10
CA GLU A 52 -3.92 -10.70 2.02
C GLU A 52 -2.97 -11.78 1.47
N PRO A 53 -1.63 -11.62 1.54
CA PRO A 53 -0.75 -12.73 1.24
C PRO A 53 -1.19 -13.89 2.13
N GLU A 54 -1.61 -15.00 1.53
CA GLU A 54 -1.89 -16.23 2.28
C GLU A 54 -0.68 -16.48 3.20
N PRO A 55 -0.88 -16.75 4.49
CA PRO A 55 0.23 -17.07 5.38
C PRO A 55 1.02 -18.23 4.75
N GLU A 56 2.35 -18.11 4.74
CA GLU A 56 3.23 -19.16 4.24
C GLU A 56 2.79 -20.53 4.79
N PRO A 57 2.75 -21.59 3.98
CA PRO A 57 2.37 -22.91 4.46
C PRO A 57 3.28 -23.30 5.62
N GLU A 58 2.67 -23.66 6.76
CA GLU A 58 3.41 -24.21 7.89
C GLU A 58 4.27 -25.39 7.40
N PRO A 59 5.53 -25.50 7.85
CA PRO A 59 6.39 -26.63 7.47
C PRO A 59 5.69 -27.94 7.88
N GLU A 60 5.50 -28.85 6.92
CA GLU A 60 4.97 -30.19 7.19
C GLU A 60 5.83 -30.87 8.28
N PRO A 61 5.21 -31.57 9.24
CA PRO A 61 5.94 -32.29 10.26
C PRO A 61 6.81 -33.37 9.61
N GLU A 62 8.10 -33.39 9.92
CA GLU A 62 9.01 -34.47 9.53
C GLU A 62 8.49 -35.82 10.07
N PRO A 63 8.51 -36.89 9.26
CA PRO A 63 8.06 -38.21 9.71
C PRO A 63 8.95 -38.73 10.84
N GLU A 64 8.32 -39.13 11.95
CA GLU A 64 9.02 -39.83 13.04
C GLU A 64 9.54 -41.19 12.55
N PRO A 65 10.81 -41.55 12.85
CA PRO A 65 11.34 -42.87 12.50
C PRO A 65 10.73 -43.96 13.39
N GLU A 66 10.05 -44.94 12.78
CA GLU A 66 9.68 -46.19 13.46
C GLU A 66 10.97 -47.00 13.78
N SER A 67 11.15 -47.37 15.05
CA SER A 67 12.15 -48.33 15.53
C SER A 67 11.47 -49.50 16.23
#